data_AF-A0A3C0BHH8-F1
#
_entry.id   AF-A0A3C0BHH8-F1
#
_cell.length_a   1.000
_cell.length_b   1.000
_cell.length_c   1.000
_cell.angle_alpha   90.00
_cell.angle_beta   90.00
_cell.angle_gamma   90.00
#
_symmetry.space_group_name_H-M   'P 1'
#
loop_
_entity.id
_entity.type
_entity.pdbx_description
1 polymer ?
#
loop_
_entity_poly.entity_id
_entity_poly.type
_entity_poly.pdbx_seq_one_letter_code
_entity_poly.pdbx_strand_id
1 'polypeptide(L)'
;MKNMSRNEFDITSFSSYRTVPGQYTDSFIKTTGAVKISDEAHAVTIAVKESKLHDCITNLKNFHAGRETSFVSVSDTAFEEFVGSILEGNAPDEKHVKDVSGFVLEDVSTSSVINIINAVFLEAVRSRASDIHIEPGPEEMLIRFRID
;
A
#
# COMPACT_ATOMS: atom_id res chain seq x y z
N MET A 1 5.54 -20.57 26.19
CA MET A 1 5.34 -19.22 25.62
C MET A 1 3.86 -18.92 25.70
N LYS A 2 3.50 -17.81 26.35
CA LYS A 2 2.16 -17.50 26.85
C LYS A 2 1.15 -17.35 25.70
N ASN A 3 0.04 -18.08 25.79
CA ASN A 3 -1.17 -17.92 24.98
C ASN A 3 -1.56 -16.44 24.93
N MET A 4 -1.74 -15.91 23.72
CA MET A 4 -2.35 -14.60 23.52
C MET A 4 -3.61 -14.81 22.68
N SER A 5 -4.73 -14.40 23.25
CA SER A 5 -6.08 -14.64 22.76
C SER A 5 -6.25 -14.18 21.33
N ARG A 6 -6.77 -15.08 20.50
CA ARG A 6 -7.40 -14.81 19.20
C ARG A 6 -8.60 -13.90 19.47
N ASN A 7 -8.39 -12.59 19.56
CA ASN A 7 -9.50 -11.65 19.42
C ASN A 7 -9.77 -11.63 17.92
N GLU A 8 -10.75 -12.40 17.49
CA GLU A 8 -11.15 -12.55 16.08
C GLU A 8 -11.78 -11.22 15.66
N PHE A 9 -10.93 -10.28 15.25
CA PHE A 9 -11.39 -9.06 14.59
C PHE A 9 -12.03 -9.46 13.27
N ASP A 10 -13.33 -9.25 13.17
CA ASP A 10 -14.08 -9.51 11.96
C ASP A 10 -13.91 -8.33 10.99
N ILE A 11 -13.01 -8.50 10.02
CA ILE A 11 -12.76 -7.49 9.00
C ILE A 11 -13.94 -7.34 8.02
N THR A 12 -14.79 -8.37 7.86
CA THR A 12 -15.91 -8.35 6.91
C THR A 12 -17.03 -7.40 7.32
N SER A 13 -17.11 -7.04 8.60
CA SER A 13 -18.05 -6.04 9.11
C SER A 13 -17.42 -4.65 9.33
N PHE A 14 -16.12 -4.48 9.04
CA PHE A 14 -15.37 -3.26 9.32
C PHE A 14 -15.59 -2.14 8.28
N SER A 15 -16.81 -1.63 8.22
CA SER A 15 -17.21 -0.54 7.31
C SER A 15 -16.61 0.84 7.64
N SER A 16 -16.15 1.04 8.89
CA SER A 16 -15.60 2.33 9.36
C SER A 16 -14.12 2.53 9.02
N TYR A 17 -13.48 1.65 8.25
CA TYR A 17 -12.05 1.77 7.95
C TYR A 17 -11.66 3.13 7.33
N ARG A 18 -12.54 3.74 6.51
CA ARG A 18 -12.28 5.05 5.87
C ARG A 18 -12.23 6.21 6.88
N THR A 19 -12.83 6.05 8.07
CA THR A 19 -12.83 7.10 9.10
C THR A 19 -11.65 6.97 10.06
N VAL A 20 -10.82 5.94 9.93
CA VAL A 20 -9.59 5.80 10.70
C VAL A 20 -8.60 6.91 10.28
N PRO A 21 -8.08 7.72 11.22
CA PRO A 21 -7.14 8.77 10.91
C PRO A 21 -5.90 8.23 10.16
N GLY A 22 -5.47 8.95 9.13
CA GLY A 22 -4.28 8.56 8.36
C GLY A 22 -4.37 7.18 7.71
N GLN A 23 -5.57 6.68 7.40
CA GLN A 23 -5.76 5.38 6.74
C GLN A 23 -4.90 5.25 5.47
N TYR A 24 -4.49 4.00 5.17
CA TYR A 24 -3.83 3.70 3.90
C TYR A 24 -4.76 3.97 2.70
N THR A 25 -4.17 4.19 1.53
CA THR A 25 -4.95 4.31 0.30
C THR A 25 -5.58 2.96 -0.08
N ASP A 26 -6.73 2.98 -0.76
CA ASP A 26 -7.41 1.76 -1.22
C ASP A 26 -6.47 0.87 -2.06
N SER A 27 -5.64 1.47 -2.92
CA SER A 27 -4.66 0.75 -3.71
C SER A 27 -3.61 0.03 -2.85
N PHE A 28 -3.11 0.69 -1.80
CA PHE A 28 -2.18 0.07 -0.86
C PHE A 28 -2.86 -1.08 -0.11
N ILE A 29 -4.08 -0.88 0.38
CA ILE A 29 -4.84 -1.91 1.11
C ILE A 29 -5.02 -3.16 0.26
N LYS A 30 -5.44 -3.00 -1.00
CA LYS A 30 -5.62 -4.10 -1.96
C LYS A 30 -4.31 -4.83 -2.24
N THR A 31 -3.23 -4.08 -2.41
CA THR A 31 -1.92 -4.62 -2.79
C THR A 31 -1.24 -5.36 -1.65
N THR A 32 -1.18 -4.75 -0.47
CA THR A 32 -0.40 -5.30 0.64
C THR A 32 -1.22 -6.25 1.51
N GLY A 33 -2.54 -6.29 1.32
CA GLY A 33 -3.43 -7.04 2.20
C GLY A 33 -3.42 -6.52 3.63
N ALA A 34 -3.23 -5.20 3.82
CA ALA A 34 -3.14 -4.58 5.14
C ALA A 34 -4.02 -3.33 5.26
N VAL A 35 -4.73 -3.19 6.38
CA VAL A 35 -5.61 -2.04 6.66
C VAL A 35 -5.46 -1.61 8.11
N LYS A 36 -5.46 -0.30 8.40
CA LYS A 36 -5.45 0.17 9.78
C LYS A 36 -6.81 -0.06 10.42
N ILE A 37 -6.81 -0.65 11.60
CA ILE A 37 -7.98 -0.75 12.49
C ILE A 37 -8.04 0.50 13.37
N SER A 38 -6.89 0.97 13.87
CA SER A 38 -6.77 2.20 14.65
C SER A 38 -5.44 2.89 14.40
N ASP A 39 -5.44 4.22 14.52
CA ASP A 39 -4.25 5.06 14.36
C ASP A 39 -4.30 6.17 15.43
N GLU A 40 -3.50 6.02 16.49
CA GLU A 40 -3.37 6.95 17.62
C GLU A 40 -1.95 7.53 17.70
N ALA A 41 -1.73 8.68 18.35
CA ALA A 41 -0.45 9.40 18.33
C ALA A 41 0.82 8.53 18.56
N HIS A 42 0.74 7.52 19.44
CA HIS A 42 1.87 6.63 19.76
C HIS A 42 1.63 5.15 19.45
N ALA A 43 0.46 4.78 18.94
CA ALA A 43 0.11 3.37 18.69
C ALA A 43 -0.69 3.22 17.41
N VAL A 44 -0.46 2.13 16.67
CA VAL A 44 -1.21 1.79 15.46
C VAL A 44 -1.54 0.31 15.48
N THR A 45 -2.80 -0.01 15.17
CA THR A 45 -3.26 -1.40 15.06
C THR A 45 -3.63 -1.68 13.61
N ILE A 46 -3.07 -2.74 13.05
CA ILE A 46 -3.17 -3.06 11.61
C ILE A 46 -3.70 -4.48 11.44
N ALA A 47 -4.77 -4.65 10.68
CA ALA A 47 -5.18 -5.96 10.18
C ALA A 47 -4.32 -6.32 8.97
N VAL A 48 -3.81 -7.56 8.92
CA VAL A 48 -2.99 -8.06 7.82
C VAL A 48 -3.44 -9.47 7.44
N LYS A 49 -3.51 -9.75 6.13
CA LYS A 49 -3.72 -11.11 5.61
C LYS A 49 -2.72 -12.09 6.24
N GLU A 50 -3.21 -13.25 6.64
CA GLU A 50 -2.39 -14.29 7.25
C GLU A 50 -1.24 -14.73 6.33
N SER A 51 -1.48 -14.85 5.03
CA SER A 51 -0.45 -15.19 4.03
C SER A 51 0.66 -14.13 3.88
N LYS A 52 0.38 -12.87 4.21
CA LYS A 52 1.31 -11.73 4.05
C LYS A 52 1.89 -11.25 5.37
N LEU A 53 1.50 -11.87 6.48
CA LEU A 53 1.87 -11.44 7.82
C LEU A 53 3.39 -11.35 7.99
N HIS A 54 4.13 -12.36 7.55
CA HIS A 54 5.59 -12.39 7.72
C HIS A 54 6.30 -11.29 6.91
N ASP A 55 5.88 -11.09 5.67
CA ASP A 55 6.53 -10.18 4.72
C ASP A 55 6.22 -8.72 5.01
N CYS A 56 4.98 -8.43 5.41
CA CYS A 56 4.52 -7.05 5.61
C CYS A 56 4.92 -6.47 6.97
N ILE A 57 5.15 -7.30 8.00
CA ILE A 57 5.44 -6.80 9.37
C ILE A 57 6.67 -5.88 9.39
N THR A 58 7.77 -6.27 8.75
CA THR A 58 9.01 -5.48 8.80
C THR A 58 8.83 -4.12 8.15
N ASN A 59 8.20 -4.09 6.96
CA ASN A 59 7.94 -2.85 6.23
C ASN A 59 6.97 -1.93 6.99
N LEU A 60 5.89 -2.49 7.54
CA LEU A 60 4.91 -1.73 8.31
C LEU A 60 5.50 -1.20 9.63
N LYS A 61 6.36 -1.97 10.29
CA LYS A 61 7.11 -1.50 11.48
C LYS A 61 8.02 -0.32 11.14
N ASN A 62 8.74 -0.40 10.03
CA ASN A 62 9.62 0.69 9.60
C ASN A 62 8.83 1.93 9.16
N PHE A 63 7.71 1.74 8.47
CA PHE A 63 6.83 2.82 8.04
C PHE A 63 6.24 3.59 9.25
N HIS A 64 5.92 2.88 10.33
CA HIS A 64 5.42 3.46 11.59
C HIS A 64 6.53 3.62 12.64
N ALA A 65 7.77 3.81 12.22
CA ALA A 65 8.90 3.92 13.14
C ALA A 65 8.66 4.97 14.23
N GLY A 66 8.94 4.60 15.48
CA GLY A 66 8.71 5.45 16.65
C GLY A 66 7.30 5.32 17.26
N ARG A 67 6.44 4.44 16.74
CA ARG A 67 5.12 4.12 17.30
C ARG A 67 5.02 2.64 17.66
N GLU A 68 4.17 2.32 18.62
CA GLU A 68 3.84 0.94 18.99
C GLU A 68 2.93 0.32 17.93
N THR A 69 3.46 -0.66 17.18
CA THR A 69 2.72 -1.35 16.11
C THR A 69 2.16 -2.69 16.59
N SER A 70 0.84 -2.82 16.56
CA SER A 70 0.13 -4.08 16.82
C SER A 70 -0.45 -4.66 15.54
N PHE A 71 -0.36 -5.98 15.36
CA PHE A 71 -0.85 -6.67 14.18
C PHE A 71 -1.95 -7.65 14.55
N VAL A 72 -3.02 -7.65 13.76
CA VAL A 72 -4.12 -8.61 13.84
C VAL A 72 -4.14 -9.41 12.55
N SER A 73 -3.91 -10.72 12.64
CA SER A 73 -4.02 -11.61 11.49
C SER A 73 -5.49 -11.83 11.14
N VAL A 74 -5.83 -11.66 9.87
CA VAL A 74 -7.15 -12.02 9.32
C VAL A 74 -6.97 -13.03 8.20
N SER A 75 -7.94 -13.92 8.01
CA SER A 75 -7.86 -14.90 6.92
C SER A 75 -7.91 -14.20 5.57
N ASP A 76 -7.20 -14.75 4.59
CA ASP A 76 -7.18 -14.23 3.23
C ASP A 76 -8.60 -14.12 2.66
N THR A 77 -9.43 -15.14 2.87
CA THR A 77 -10.84 -15.14 2.42
C THR A 77 -11.64 -13.98 3.03
N ALA A 78 -11.56 -13.75 4.34
CA ALA A 78 -12.27 -12.66 4.99
C ALA A 78 -11.78 -11.29 4.50
N PHE A 79 -10.48 -11.15 4.22
CA PHE A 79 -9.93 -9.92 3.66
C PHE A 79 -10.43 -9.68 2.22
N GLU A 80 -10.47 -10.69 1.36
CA GLU A 80 -11.02 -10.57 0.00
C GLU A 80 -12.50 -10.18 0.01
N GLU A 81 -13.28 -10.76 0.93
CA GLU A 81 -14.68 -10.38 1.12
C GLU A 81 -14.81 -8.91 1.55
N PHE A 82 -13.97 -8.43 2.47
CA PHE A 82 -13.90 -7.02 2.84
C PHE A 82 -13.56 -6.13 1.64
N VAL A 83 -12.60 -6.53 0.81
CA VAL A 83 -12.23 -5.78 -0.40
C VAL A 83 -13.42 -5.70 -1.38
N GLY A 84 -14.01 -6.83 -1.73
CA GLY A 84 -15.08 -6.87 -2.74
C GLY A 84 -16.40 -6.23 -2.27
N SER A 85 -16.74 -6.34 -0.98
CA SER A 85 -18.03 -5.85 -0.46
C SER A 85 -17.99 -4.42 0.06
N ILE A 86 -16.91 -4.02 0.74
CA ILE A 86 -16.84 -2.77 1.51
C ILE A 86 -15.92 -1.74 0.84
N LEU A 87 -14.79 -2.16 0.26
CA LEU A 87 -13.92 -1.24 -0.51
C LEU A 87 -14.53 -0.94 -1.89
N GLU A 88 -15.11 -1.93 -2.55
CA GLU A 88 -15.60 -1.83 -3.94
C GLU A 88 -17.12 -1.62 -4.07
N GLY A 89 -17.85 -1.51 -2.96
CA GLY A 89 -19.32 -1.42 -2.95
C GLY A 89 -19.90 -0.30 -3.85
N ASN A 90 -20.73 -0.70 -4.82
CA ASN A 90 -21.69 0.08 -5.63
C ASN A 90 -21.69 1.62 -5.43
N ALA A 91 -20.87 2.33 -6.20
CA ALA A 91 -21.10 3.75 -6.49
C ALA A 91 -22.01 3.86 -7.73
N PRO A 92 -23.18 4.53 -7.67
CA PRO A 92 -23.86 4.96 -8.88
C PRO A 92 -23.02 6.09 -9.50
N ASP A 93 -22.39 5.77 -10.62
CA ASP A 93 -21.91 6.71 -11.64
C ASP A 93 -21.12 7.93 -11.13
N GLU A 94 -19.85 7.71 -10.79
CA GLU A 94 -18.83 8.71 -11.09
C GLU A 94 -17.89 8.14 -12.15
N LYS A 95 -18.30 8.33 -13.41
CA LYS A 95 -17.46 8.41 -14.62
C LYS A 95 -16.17 7.61 -14.56
N HIS A 96 -16.23 6.41 -15.14
CA HIS A 96 -15.09 5.72 -15.72
C HIS A 96 -14.18 6.68 -16.50
N VAL A 97 -13.12 7.17 -15.85
CA VAL A 97 -11.82 7.14 -16.51
C VAL A 97 -11.34 5.72 -16.30
N LYS A 98 -11.41 4.92 -17.37
CA LYS A 98 -10.65 3.68 -17.50
C LYS A 98 -9.17 4.06 -17.41
N ASP A 99 -8.64 4.18 -16.20
CA ASP A 99 -7.21 4.13 -16.04
C ASP A 99 -6.78 2.68 -15.99
N VAL A 100 -5.77 2.41 -16.79
CA VAL A 100 -5.15 1.11 -17.06
C VAL A 100 -4.39 0.67 -15.81
N SER A 101 -5.07 0.46 -14.69
CA SER A 101 -4.47 0.07 -13.40
C SER A 101 -4.80 -1.40 -13.07
N GLY A 102 -4.59 -2.27 -14.06
CA GLY A 102 -4.36 -3.70 -13.87
C GLY A 102 -2.89 -4.02 -13.58
N PHE A 103 -2.16 -3.10 -12.94
CA PHE A 103 -0.83 -3.38 -12.42
C PHE A 103 -0.99 -3.74 -10.95
N VAL A 104 -1.14 -5.05 -10.72
CA VAL A 104 -0.97 -5.69 -9.42
C VAL A 104 0.37 -5.22 -8.86
N LEU A 105 0.33 -4.33 -7.86
CA LEU A 105 1.53 -3.78 -7.25
C LEU A 105 2.28 -4.84 -6.40
N GLU A 106 1.75 -6.05 -6.31
CA GLU A 106 2.34 -7.17 -5.57
C GLU A 106 3.62 -7.71 -6.24
N ASP A 107 3.83 -7.42 -7.53
CA ASP A 107 5.09 -7.64 -8.26
C ASP A 107 6.04 -6.43 -8.22
N VAL A 108 5.69 -5.33 -7.53
CA VAL A 108 6.49 -4.09 -7.59
C VAL A 108 7.74 -4.14 -6.73
N SER A 109 7.65 -4.78 -5.57
CA SER A 109 8.80 -4.93 -4.68
C SER A 109 9.87 -5.86 -5.27
N THR A 110 9.48 -6.75 -6.19
CA THR A 110 10.37 -7.64 -6.97
C THR A 110 10.72 -7.08 -8.35
N SER A 111 9.94 -6.14 -8.89
CA SER A 111 10.19 -5.55 -10.21
C SER A 111 11.30 -4.52 -10.18
N SER A 112 12.45 -4.91 -10.75
CA SER A 112 13.63 -4.06 -10.94
C SER A 112 13.30 -2.73 -11.62
N VAL A 113 12.35 -2.74 -12.56
CA VAL A 113 11.94 -1.55 -13.32
C VAL A 113 11.35 -0.49 -12.39
N ILE A 114 10.51 -0.88 -11.44
CA ILE A 114 9.81 0.10 -10.60
C ILE A 114 10.75 0.71 -9.57
N ASN A 115 11.69 -0.08 -9.05
CA ASN A 115 12.78 0.43 -8.22
C ASN A 115 13.65 1.44 -8.98
N ILE A 116 13.93 1.21 -10.27
CA ILE A 116 14.65 2.17 -11.13
C ILE A 116 13.84 3.45 -11.29
N ILE A 117 12.56 3.37 -11.62
CA ILE A 117 11.70 4.56 -11.78
C ILE A 117 11.63 5.36 -10.48
N ASN A 118 11.44 4.70 -9.33
CA ASN A 118 11.44 5.36 -8.03
C ASN A 118 12.76 6.07 -7.73
N ALA A 119 13.90 5.44 -8.05
CA ALA A 119 15.22 6.06 -7.88
C ALA A 119 15.40 7.29 -8.77
N VAL A 120 14.92 7.24 -10.02
CA VAL A 120 14.94 8.37 -10.96
C VAL A 120 14.13 9.56 -10.42
N PHE A 121 12.92 9.33 -9.91
CA PHE A 121 12.11 10.38 -9.30
C PHE A 121 12.74 10.95 -8.04
N LEU A 122 13.30 10.10 -7.18
CA LEU A 122 13.97 10.55 -5.97
C LEU A 122 15.16 11.46 -6.29
N GLU A 123 15.95 11.10 -7.30
CA GLU A 123 17.09 11.89 -7.75
C GLU A 123 16.67 13.23 -8.34
N ALA A 124 15.60 13.25 -9.16
CA ALA A 124 15.04 14.48 -9.71
C ALA A 124 14.61 15.46 -8.60
N VAL A 125 13.92 14.97 -7.56
CA VAL A 125 13.52 15.80 -6.41
C VAL A 125 14.73 16.33 -5.65
N ARG A 126 15.73 15.49 -5.39
CA ARG A 126 16.99 15.88 -4.69
C ARG A 126 17.74 16.95 -5.47
N SER A 127 17.78 16.81 -6.79
CA SER A 127 18.41 17.75 -7.71
C SER A 127 17.54 18.96 -8.06
N ARG A 128 16.32 19.04 -7.51
CA ARG A 128 15.31 20.08 -7.83
C ARG A 128 15.09 20.25 -9.33
N ALA A 129 15.06 19.12 -10.04
CA ALA A 129 14.76 19.13 -11.45
C ALA A 129 13.31 19.56 -11.68
N SER A 130 13.09 20.44 -12.66
CA SER A 130 11.77 20.84 -13.13
C SER A 130 11.13 19.75 -13.99
N ASP A 131 11.95 19.03 -14.76
CA ASP A 131 11.53 18.05 -15.75
C ASP A 131 12.45 16.83 -15.76
N ILE A 132 11.87 15.67 -16.00
CA ILE A 132 12.56 14.41 -16.26
C ILE A 132 12.27 14.01 -17.70
N HIS A 133 13.29 13.96 -18.54
CA HIS A 133 13.20 13.48 -19.92
C HIS A 133 13.71 12.05 -19.99
N ILE A 134 12.91 11.14 -20.54
CA ILE A 134 13.27 9.75 -20.81
C ILE A 134 13.21 9.53 -22.32
N GLU A 135 14.35 9.26 -22.93
CA GLU A 135 14.53 9.17 -24.38
C GLU A 135 15.04 7.78 -24.76
N PRO A 136 14.18 6.90 -25.28
CA PRO A 136 14.61 5.61 -25.80
C PRO A 136 15.32 5.78 -27.14
N GLY A 137 16.56 5.32 -27.20
CA GLY A 137 17.32 5.15 -28.43
C GLY A 137 17.33 3.69 -28.91
N PRO A 138 17.92 3.42 -30.08
CA PRO A 138 17.99 2.08 -30.66
C PRO A 138 18.85 1.10 -29.86
N GLU A 139 19.94 1.58 -29.24
CA GLU A 139 20.90 0.75 -28.48
C GLU A 139 20.94 1.11 -26.98
N GLU A 140 20.49 2.32 -26.63
CA GLU A 140 20.57 2.84 -25.27
C GLU A 140 19.34 3.70 -24.92
N MET A 141 19.10 3.89 -23.63
CA MET A 141 18.09 4.81 -23.11
C MET A 141 18.77 5.93 -22.34
N LEU A 142 18.39 7.17 -22.63
CA LEU A 142 18.92 8.36 -21.99
C LEU A 142 17.89 8.93 -21.02
N ILE A 143 18.31 9.20 -19.78
CA ILE A 143 17.50 9.90 -18.77
C ILE A 143 18.19 11.22 -18.45
N ARG A 144 17.49 12.34 -18.61
CA ARG A 144 18.00 13.69 -18.38
C ARG A 144 17.12 14.45 -17.41
N PHE A 145 17.75 15.18 -16.49
CA PHE A 145 17.07 16.10 -15.58
C PHE A 145 17.29 17.53 -16.05
N ARG A 146 16.20 18.29 -16.23
CA ARG A 146 16.31 19.74 -16.41
C ARG A 146 16.29 20.38 -15.03
N ILE A 147 17.34 21.12 -14.69
CA ILE A 147 17.46 21.85 -13.43
C ILE A 147 17.38 23.33 -13.80
N ASP A 148 16.35 24.00 -13.29
CA ASP A 148 16.07 25.42 -13.56
C ASP A 148 16.48 26.29 -12.35
#